data_AF-A0AA86J015-F1
#
_entry.id   AF-A0AA86J015-F1
#
_cell.length_a   1.000
_cell.length_b   1.000
_cell.length_c   1.000
_cell.angle_alpha   90.00
_cell.angle_beta   90.00
_cell.angle_gamma   90.00
#
_symmetry.space_group_name_H-M   'P 1'
#
loop_
_entity.id
_entity.type
_entity.pdbx_description
1 polymer ?
#
loop_
_entity_poly.entity_id
_entity_poly.type
_entity_poly.pdbx_seq_one_letter_code
_entity_poly.pdbx_strand_id
1 'polypeptide(L)'
;MDTVQVSFQMTSPVSELSRLTDSDSSERLNDALNHHLSPRQTQVLLLMLQGHSRSEIAKHLNVSARTVDTTRARMMVKLKAKSNTELAIKAFELCNSVTA
;
A
#
# COMPACT_ATOMS: atom_id res chain seq x y z
N MET A 1 -29.23 14.35 20.71
CA MET A 1 -29.49 13.50 19.53
C MET A 1 -29.51 14.41 18.32
N ASP A 2 -29.12 13.87 17.16
CA ASP A 2 -29.14 14.46 15.81
C ASP A 2 -27.87 15.17 15.29
N THR A 3 -26.89 14.32 14.95
CA THR A 3 -26.43 14.02 13.58
C THR A 3 -26.36 15.15 12.53
N VAL A 4 -25.10 15.52 12.21
CA VAL A 4 -24.50 15.83 10.88
C VAL A 4 -25.01 17.06 10.11
N GLN A 5 -24.09 18.00 9.86
CA GLN A 5 -23.60 18.32 8.50
C GLN A 5 -22.17 18.88 8.58
N VAL A 6 -21.21 18.10 8.10
CA VAL A 6 -19.80 18.50 7.95
C VAL A 6 -19.69 19.35 6.69
N SER A 7 -19.51 20.65 6.87
CA SER A 7 -19.00 21.55 5.85
C SER A 7 -17.59 21.97 6.26
N PHE A 8 -16.59 21.23 5.78
CA PHE A 8 -15.19 21.63 5.88
C PHE A 8 -14.68 21.87 4.46
N GLN A 9 -14.84 23.10 4.00
CA GLN A 9 -14.16 23.59 2.82
C GLN A 9 -12.67 23.73 3.17
N MET A 10 -11.84 22.87 2.59
CA MET A 10 -10.42 23.13 2.39
C MET A 10 -10.15 23.11 0.90
N THR A 11 -10.35 24.26 0.25
CA THR A 11 -9.56 24.62 -0.92
C THR A 11 -8.15 24.92 -0.43
N SER A 12 -7.27 23.91 -0.50
CA SER A 12 -5.82 24.11 -0.52
C SER A 12 -5.34 23.74 -1.94
N PRO A 13 -4.50 24.56 -2.59
CA PRO A 13 -4.19 24.49 -4.02
C PRO A 13 -3.20 23.35 -4.36
N VAL A 14 -3.36 22.18 -3.76
CA VAL A 14 -2.54 21.00 -4.02
C VAL A 14 -3.21 20.06 -5.03
N SER A 15 -4.30 20.51 -5.68
CA SER A 15 -4.92 19.78 -6.79
C SER A 15 -4.33 20.12 -8.16
N GLU A 16 -3.41 21.09 -8.26
CA GLU A 16 -2.90 21.60 -9.55
C GLU A 16 -1.41 21.32 -9.79
N LEU A 17 -0.69 20.73 -8.83
CA LEU A 17 0.75 20.45 -8.91
C LEU A 17 1.08 18.96 -9.11
N SER A 18 0.32 18.20 -9.93
CA SER A 18 0.69 16.80 -10.26
C SER A 18 0.56 16.42 -11.74
N ARG A 19 0.53 17.38 -12.67
CA ARG A 19 0.46 17.08 -14.11
C ARG A 19 1.74 16.48 -14.72
N LEU A 20 2.76 16.13 -13.93
CA LEU A 20 4.02 15.56 -14.41
C LEU A 20 4.63 14.44 -13.55
N THR A 21 3.89 13.81 -12.62
CA THR A 21 4.46 12.76 -11.77
C THR A 21 3.56 11.53 -11.68
N ASP A 22 3.96 10.44 -12.34
CA ASP A 22 3.79 9.02 -11.96
C ASP A 22 2.43 8.48 -11.44
N SER A 23 1.33 9.23 -11.57
CA SER A 23 0.04 8.83 -11.00
C SER A 23 -0.50 7.54 -11.63
N ASP A 24 -0.23 7.30 -12.91
CA ASP A 24 -0.61 6.05 -13.61
C ASP A 24 0.18 4.83 -13.09
N SER A 25 1.44 5.01 -12.71
CA SER A 25 2.33 3.93 -12.27
C SER A 25 1.89 3.36 -10.91
N SER A 26 1.46 4.24 -10.00
CA SER A 26 1.08 3.88 -8.63
C SER A 26 -0.29 3.19 -8.57
N GLU A 27 -1.25 3.63 -9.38
CA GLU A 27 -2.58 3.00 -9.46
C GLU A 27 -2.49 1.59 -10.08
N ARG A 28 -1.71 1.43 -11.17
CA ARG A 28 -1.49 0.12 -11.80
C ARG A 28 -0.82 -0.89 -10.86
N LEU A 29 0.14 -0.44 -10.05
CA LEU A 29 0.74 -1.28 -9.01
C LEU A 29 -0.30 -1.72 -7.98
N ASN A 30 -1.13 -0.79 -7.50
CA ASN A 30 -2.14 -1.09 -6.50
C ASN A 30 -3.17 -2.11 -7.02
N ASP A 31 -3.62 -1.97 -8.27
CA ASP A 31 -4.54 -2.91 -8.91
C ASP A 31 -3.95 -4.29 -9.13
N ALA A 32 -2.70 -4.37 -9.60
CA ALA A 32 -1.98 -5.63 -9.74
C ALA A 32 -1.82 -6.34 -8.39
N LEU A 33 -1.46 -5.59 -7.34
CA LEU A 33 -1.33 -6.14 -6.00
C LEU A 33 -2.67 -6.60 -5.42
N ASN A 34 -3.75 -5.84 -5.63
CA ASN A 34 -5.09 -6.18 -5.14
C ASN A 34 -5.67 -7.46 -5.77
N HIS A 35 -5.23 -7.84 -6.97
CA HIS A 35 -5.60 -9.14 -7.56
C HIS A 35 -4.94 -10.32 -6.86
N HIS A 36 -3.75 -10.13 -6.26
CA HIS A 36 -2.98 -11.23 -5.64
C HIS A 36 -3.01 -11.20 -4.11
N LEU A 37 -3.22 -10.04 -3.49
CA LEU A 37 -3.19 -9.81 -2.05
C LEU A 37 -4.53 -9.28 -1.54
N SER A 38 -4.81 -9.52 -0.26
CA SER A 38 -5.93 -8.85 0.41
C SER A 38 -5.65 -7.34 0.51
N PRO A 39 -6.66 -6.45 0.53
CA PRO A 39 -6.45 -5.01 0.64
C PRO A 39 -5.52 -4.59 1.79
N ARG A 40 -5.63 -5.29 2.93
CA ARG A 40 -4.77 -5.03 4.10
C ARG A 40 -3.33 -5.52 3.92
N GLN A 41 -3.13 -6.56 3.12
CA GLN A 41 -1.81 -7.05 2.73
C GLN A 41 -1.16 -6.06 1.76
N THR A 42 -1.90 -5.58 0.76
CA THR A 42 -1.44 -4.55 -0.19
C THR A 42 -0.98 -3.29 0.54
N GLN A 43 -1.76 -2.78 1.50
CA GLN A 43 -1.37 -1.62 2.30
C GLN A 43 -0.06 -1.82 3.07
N VAL A 44 0.12 -2.97 3.72
CA VAL A 44 1.38 -3.27 4.43
C VAL A 44 2.55 -3.30 3.44
N LEU A 45 2.36 -3.96 2.28
CA LEU A 45 3.41 -4.07 1.26
C LEU A 45 3.79 -2.71 0.66
N LEU A 46 2.81 -1.84 0.36
CA LEU A 46 3.05 -0.49 -0.14
C LEU A 46 3.87 0.34 0.85
N LEU A 47 3.49 0.34 2.13
CA LEU A 47 4.23 1.06 3.17
C LEU A 47 5.66 0.50 3.34
N MET A 48 5.84 -0.82 3.16
CA MET A 48 7.19 -1.43 3.16
C MET A 48 8.03 -0.95 1.98
N LEU A 49 7.45 -0.88 0.78
CA LEU A 49 8.13 -0.40 -0.43
C LEU A 49 8.49 1.09 -0.35
N GLN A 50 7.69 1.87 0.37
CA GLN A 50 7.98 3.27 0.70
C GLN A 50 9.10 3.43 1.74
N GLY A 51 9.62 2.32 2.29
CA GLY A 51 10.73 2.35 3.25
C GLY A 51 10.29 2.54 4.71
N HIS A 52 9.00 2.47 5.02
CA HIS A 52 8.54 2.57 6.40
C HIS A 52 8.99 1.36 7.23
N SER A 53 9.45 1.65 8.45
CA SER A 53 9.75 0.63 9.45
C SER A 53 8.47 -0.07 9.93
N ARG A 54 8.59 -1.30 10.44
CA ARG A 54 7.44 -2.04 10.98
C ARG A 54 6.66 -1.28 12.07
N SER A 55 7.33 -0.42 12.84
CA SER A 55 6.72 0.41 13.88
C SER A 55 5.93 1.58 13.29
N GLU A 56 6.41 2.15 12.18
CA GLU A 56 5.69 3.19 11.44
C GLU A 56 4.48 2.58 10.72
N ILE A 57 4.65 1.45 10.03
CA ILE A 57 3.55 0.72 9.39
C ILE A 57 2.43 0.41 10.41
N ALA A 58 2.82 -0.05 11.60
CA ALA A 58 1.89 -0.30 12.69
C ALA A 58 1.09 0.95 13.08
N LYS A 59 1.75 2.12 13.19
CA LYS A 59 1.10 3.40 13.45
C LYS A 59 0.18 3.82 12.30
N HIS A 60 0.63 3.73 11.05
CA HIS A 60 -0.15 4.10 9.86
C HIS A 60 -1.44 3.30 9.73
N LEU A 61 -1.40 2.00 10.04
CA LEU A 61 -2.55 1.10 9.93
C LEU A 61 -3.35 0.93 11.24
N ASN A 62 -2.96 1.65 12.29
CA ASN A 62 -3.51 1.55 13.64
C ASN A 62 -3.58 0.09 14.15
N VAL A 63 -2.48 -0.65 13.98
CA VAL A 63 -2.32 -2.05 14.41
C VAL A 63 -1.08 -2.23 15.27
N SER A 64 -0.94 -3.39 15.91
CA SER A 64 0.30 -3.73 16.60
C SER A 64 1.42 -4.11 15.61
N ALA A 65 2.68 -3.87 15.97
CA ALA A 65 3.82 -4.37 15.19
C ALA A 65 3.79 -5.89 14.99
N ARG A 66 3.26 -6.64 15.98
CA ARG A 66 3.02 -8.08 15.87
C ARG A 66 2.00 -8.44 14.77
N THR A 67 0.99 -7.59 14.57
CA THR A 67 0.01 -7.73 13.49
C THR A 67 0.66 -7.51 12.13
N VAL A 68 1.58 -6.55 12.03
CA VAL A 68 2.38 -6.32 10.80
C VAL A 68 3.22 -7.57 10.49
N ASP A 69 3.93 -8.12 11.48
CA ASP A 69 4.73 -9.34 11.30
C ASP A 69 3.87 -10.55 10.89
N THR A 70 2.69 -10.72 11.49
CA THR A 70 1.75 -11.78 11.12
C THR A 70 1.22 -11.60 9.68
N THR A 71 0.88 -10.37 9.31
CA THR A 71 0.43 -10.05 7.95
C THR A 71 1.54 -10.32 6.94
N ARG A 72 2.78 -9.93 7.25
CA ARG A 72 3.97 -10.19 6.45
C ARG A 72 4.21 -11.69 6.24
N ALA A 73 4.11 -12.49 7.30
CA ALA A 73 4.22 -13.95 7.20
C ALA A 73 3.16 -14.55 6.27
N ARG A 74 1.91 -14.10 6.38
CA ARG A 74 0.82 -14.54 5.49
C ARG A 74 1.05 -14.10 4.04
N MET A 75 1.57 -12.89 3.81
CA MET A 75 1.93 -12.42 2.47
C MET A 75 3.06 -13.25 1.86
N MET A 76 4.10 -13.56 2.65
CA MET A 76 5.23 -14.39 2.21
C MET A 76 4.78 -15.78 1.78
N VAL A 77 3.87 -16.41 2.55
CA VAL A 77 3.27 -17.70 2.16
C VAL A 77 2.45 -17.57 0.87
N LYS A 78 1.60 -16.54 0.77
CA LYS A 78 0.71 -16.35 -0.38
C LYS A 78 1.47 -16.06 -1.69
N LEU A 79 2.51 -15.23 -1.61
CA LEU A 79 3.37 -14.88 -2.74
C LEU A 79 4.54 -15.84 -2.92
N LYS A 80 4.68 -16.86 -2.07
CA LYS A 80 5.84 -17.79 -2.05
C LYS A 80 7.19 -17.06 -1.99
N ALA A 81 7.26 -15.96 -1.25
CA ALA A 81 8.49 -15.20 -1.02
C ALA A 81 9.20 -15.70 0.25
N LYS A 82 10.53 -15.80 0.22
CA LYS A 82 11.37 -16.26 1.32
C LYS A 82 11.99 -15.13 2.13
N SER A 83 12.00 -13.90 1.59
CA SER A 83 12.56 -12.73 2.26
C SER A 83 11.76 -11.46 1.98
N ASN A 84 11.99 -10.41 2.78
CA ASN A 84 11.42 -9.07 2.55
C ASN A 84 11.82 -8.51 1.19
N THR A 85 13.08 -8.73 0.80
CA THR A 85 13.60 -8.32 -0.50
C THR A 85 12.88 -9.03 -1.63
N GLU A 86 12.65 -10.34 -1.51
CA GLU A 86 11.91 -11.12 -2.51
C GLU A 86 10.43 -10.70 -2.58
N LEU A 87 9.83 -10.32 -1.45
CA LEU A 87 8.49 -9.75 -1.42
C LEU A 87 8.40 -8.44 -2.23
N ALA A 88 9.42 -7.58 -2.10
CA ALA A 88 9.52 -6.34 -2.86
C ALA A 88 9.77 -6.58 -4.35
N ILE A 89 10.64 -7.52 -4.70
CA ILE A 89 10.89 -7.93 -6.09
C ILE A 89 9.60 -8.45 -6.72
N LYS A 90 8.85 -9.32 -6.04
CA LYS A 90 7.57 -9.82 -6.56
C LYS A 90 6.54 -8.71 -6.77
N ALA A 91 6.50 -7.71 -5.88
CA ALA A 91 5.62 -6.56 -6.08
C ALA A 91 5.95 -5.82 -7.38
N PHE A 92 7.25 -5.68 -7.68
CA PHE A 92 7.72 -5.08 -8.92
C PHE A 92 7.45 -5.96 -10.15
N GLU A 93 7.64 -7.28 -10.05
CA GLU A 93 7.30 -8.23 -11.12
C GLU A 93 5.82 -8.15 -11.51
N LEU A 94 4.92 -8.06 -10.52
CA LEU A 94 3.49 -7.91 -10.74
C LEU A 94 3.14 -6.60 -11.47
N CYS A 95 3.91 -5.52 -11.25
CA CYS A 95 3.78 -4.27 -12.00
C CYS A 95 4.17 -4.45 -13.48
N ASN A 96 5.23 -5.22 -13.74
CA ASN A 96 5.73 -5.43 -15.10
C ASN A 96 4.83 -6.34 -15.94
N SER A 97 4.15 -7.32 -15.33
CA SER A 97 3.22 -8.20 -16.05
C SER A 97 1.97 -7.51 -16.60
N VAL A 98 1.64 -6.31 -16.12
CA VAL A 98 0.51 -5.49 -16.62
C VAL A 98 0.90 -4.69 -17.87
N THR A 99 2.16 -4.74 -18.30
CA THR A 99 2.67 -3.97 -19.46
C THR A 99 2.93 -4.85 -20.70
N ALA A 100 2.60 -6.14 -20.65
CA ALA A 100 2.74 -7.09 -21.77
C ALA A 100 1.39 -7.40 -22.45
#